data_AF-A0A2N1ZZS2-F1
#
_entry.id   AF-A0A2N1ZZS2-F1
#
_cell.length_a   1.000
_cell.length_b   1.000
_cell.length_c   1.000
_cell.angle_alpha   90.00
_cell.angle_beta   90.00
_cell.angle_gamma   90.00
#
_symmetry.space_group_name_H-M   'P 1'
#
loop_
_entity.id
_entity.type
_entity.pdbx_description
1 polymer ?
#
loop_
_entity_poly.entity_id
_entity_poly.type
_entity_poly.pdbx_seq_one_letter_code
_entity_poly.pdbx_strand_id
1 'polypeptide(L)'
;MFNSIGTKIKVAAKVITWIGIIGSIIAGIIIISIGLYNENGGLLGIGFGILLGGSFISWISSWFIYGYGELIEKTSEIAKNTSTLPQFTSVTARNGNDIKMQALISWRENNLISDVEFEMKKQAILRGE
;
A
#
# COMPACT_ATOMS: atom_id res chain seq x y z
N MET A 1 -8.65 1.35 -10.71
CA MET A 1 -7.50 1.09 -11.61
C MET A 1 -6.22 0.71 -10.85
N PHE A 2 -5.98 1.23 -9.64
CA PHE A 2 -4.90 0.81 -8.73
C PHE A 2 -5.37 -0.21 -7.66
N ASN A 3 -6.34 -1.06 -7.99
CA ASN A 3 -6.67 -2.18 -7.11
C ASN A 3 -5.53 -3.18 -7.25
N SER A 4 -4.81 -3.48 -6.17
CA SER A 4 -3.74 -4.49 -6.06
C SER A 4 -2.34 -4.16 -6.61
N ILE A 5 -1.78 -2.97 -6.31
CA ILE A 5 -0.33 -2.70 -6.51
C ILE A 5 0.54 -3.72 -5.76
N GLY A 6 0.11 -4.10 -4.53
CA GLY A 6 0.81 -5.06 -3.68
C GLY A 6 0.92 -6.45 -4.32
N THR A 7 -0.16 -6.94 -4.94
CA THR A 7 -0.16 -8.22 -5.64
C THR A 7 0.78 -8.22 -6.86
N LYS A 8 0.83 -7.11 -7.62
CA LYS A 8 1.74 -6.98 -8.77
C LYS A 8 3.20 -6.95 -8.34
N ILE A 9 3.51 -6.25 -7.24
CA ILE A 9 4.87 -6.21 -6.65
C ILE A 9 5.25 -7.60 -6.12
N LYS A 10 4.34 -8.31 -5.45
CA LYS A 10 4.58 -9.68 -4.97
C LYS A 10 4.91 -10.65 -6.11
N VAL A 11 4.23 -10.51 -7.26
CA VAL A 11 4.52 -11.30 -8.47
C VAL A 11 5.84 -10.90 -9.12
N ALA A 12 6.08 -9.60 -9.33
CA ALA A 12 7.33 -9.10 -9.92
C ALA A 12 8.55 -9.55 -9.11
N ALA A 13 8.40 -9.53 -7.80
CA ALA A 13 9.46 -9.88 -6.90
C ALA A 13 9.73 -11.40 -6.90
N LYS A 14 8.69 -12.26 -6.95
CA LYS A 14 8.85 -13.71 -7.18
C LYS A 14 9.61 -14.00 -8.49
N VAL A 15 9.32 -13.26 -9.56
CA VAL A 15 9.98 -13.39 -10.86
C VAL A 15 11.45 -13.00 -10.79
N ILE A 16 11.77 -11.89 -10.10
CA ILE A 16 13.15 -11.43 -9.89
C ILE A 16 13.95 -12.42 -9.04
N THR A 17 13.36 -12.99 -7.99
CA THR A 17 14.05 -14.00 -7.16
C THR A 17 14.34 -15.27 -7.97
N TRP A 18 13.40 -15.72 -8.79
CA TRP A 18 13.63 -16.87 -9.68
C TRP A 18 14.70 -16.59 -10.74
N ILE A 19 14.69 -15.42 -11.37
CA ILE A 19 15.73 -15.00 -12.32
C ILE A 19 17.10 -14.89 -11.63
N GLY A 20 17.16 -14.36 -10.41
CA GLY A 20 18.40 -14.26 -9.63
C GLY A 20 18.98 -15.62 -9.27
N ILE A 21 18.14 -16.57 -8.86
CA ILE A 21 18.56 -17.95 -8.56
C ILE A 21 19.09 -18.64 -9.82
N ILE A 22 18.36 -18.56 -10.94
CA ILE A 22 18.77 -19.17 -12.22
C ILE A 22 20.06 -18.53 -12.72
N GLY A 23 20.18 -17.21 -12.67
CA GLY A 23 21.37 -16.46 -13.07
C GLY A 23 22.59 -16.79 -12.21
N SER A 24 22.40 -16.90 -10.89
CA SER A 24 23.43 -17.32 -9.92
C SER A 24 23.99 -18.70 -10.23
N ILE A 25 23.10 -19.67 -10.50
CA ILE A 25 23.50 -21.04 -10.84
C ILE A 25 24.28 -21.07 -12.16
N ILE A 26 23.79 -20.39 -13.20
CA ILE A 26 24.45 -20.33 -14.51
C ILE A 26 25.82 -19.67 -14.39
N ALA A 27 25.91 -18.52 -13.72
CA ALA A 27 27.16 -17.80 -13.52
C ALA A 27 28.19 -18.61 -12.71
N GLY A 28 27.74 -19.29 -11.64
CA GLY A 28 28.59 -20.18 -10.85
C GLY A 28 29.15 -21.35 -11.66
N ILE A 29 28.31 -22.00 -12.47
CA ILE A 29 28.74 -23.10 -13.34
C ILE A 29 29.76 -22.63 -14.39
N ILE A 30 29.52 -21.49 -15.06
CA ILE A 30 30.43 -20.93 -16.07
C ILE A 30 31.81 -20.65 -15.45
N ILE A 31 31.85 -20.01 -14.27
CA ILE A 31 33.11 -19.65 -13.61
C ILE A 31 33.87 -20.91 -13.14
N ILE A 32 33.18 -21.93 -12.64
CA ILE A 32 33.79 -23.22 -12.28
C ILE A 32 34.35 -23.92 -13.52
N SER A 33 33.62 -23.94 -14.64
CA SER A 33 34.10 -24.55 -15.88
C SER A 33 35.35 -23.86 -16.43
N ILE A 34 35.42 -22.52 -16.36
CA ILE A 34 36.61 -21.75 -16.77
C ILE A 34 37.77 -22.01 -15.80
N GLY A 35 37.51 -22.10 -14.50
CA GLY A 35 38.52 -22.41 -13.48
C GLY A 35 39.13 -23.80 -13.65
N LEU A 36 38.32 -24.81 -13.99
CA LEU A 36 38.79 -26.17 -14.32
C LEU A 36 39.64 -26.20 -15.60
N TYR A 37 39.22 -25.48 -16.64
CA TYR A 37 39.92 -25.48 -17.93
C TYR A 37 41.30 -24.81 -17.86
N ASN A 38 41.46 -23.80 -17.00
CA ASN A 38 42.71 -23.07 -16.83
C ASN A 38 43.56 -23.56 -15.63
N GLU A 39 43.18 -24.67 -14.98
CA GLU A 39 43.79 -25.20 -13.75
C GLU A 39 43.98 -24.13 -12.65
N ASN A 40 43.08 -23.13 -12.63
CA ASN A 40 43.23 -21.96 -11.78
C ASN A 40 42.39 -22.11 -10.52
N GLY A 41 43.01 -22.62 -9.46
CA GLY A 41 42.36 -22.86 -8.17
C GLY A 41 41.67 -21.62 -7.56
N GLY A 42 42.13 -20.42 -7.89
CA GLY A 42 41.50 -19.16 -7.46
C GLY A 42 40.12 -18.95 -8.07
N LEU A 43 39.95 -19.23 -9.38
CA LEU A 43 38.65 -19.15 -10.03
C LEU A 43 37.68 -20.23 -9.54
N LEU A 44 38.19 -21.42 -9.20
CA LEU A 44 37.39 -22.49 -8.61
C LEU A 44 36.82 -22.07 -7.25
N GLY A 45 37.64 -21.45 -6.39
CA GLY A 45 37.20 -20.91 -5.10
C GLY A 45 36.14 -19.81 -5.25
N ILE A 46 36.31 -18.90 -6.22
CA ILE A 46 35.33 -17.85 -6.53
C ILE A 46 34.02 -18.45 -7.06
N GLY A 47 34.09 -19.46 -7.93
CA GLY A 47 32.93 -20.17 -8.47
C GLY A 47 32.10 -20.84 -7.36
N PHE A 48 32.75 -21.54 -6.43
CA PHE A 48 32.09 -22.10 -5.24
C PHE A 48 31.53 -21.01 -4.31
N GLY A 49 32.26 -19.90 -4.13
CA GLY A 49 31.82 -18.75 -3.36
C GLY A 49 30.55 -18.11 -3.93
N ILE A 50 30.45 -18.02 -5.26
CA ILE A 50 29.25 -17.53 -5.96
C ILE A 50 28.10 -18.54 -5.85
N LEU A 51 28.38 -19.84 -5.90
CA LEU A 51 27.35 -20.87 -5.79
C LEU A 51 26.72 -20.90 -4.38
N LEU A 52 27.55 -20.83 -3.34
CA LEU A 52 27.10 -20.79 -1.94
C LEU A 52 26.54 -19.42 -1.55
N GLY A 53 27.29 -18.35 -1.86
CA GLY A 53 26.94 -16.97 -1.54
C GLY A 53 25.76 -16.45 -2.35
N GLY A 54 25.65 -16.82 -3.63
CA GLY A 54 24.53 -16.46 -4.50
C GLY A 54 23.22 -17.13 -4.08
N SER A 55 23.29 -18.35 -3.53
CA SER A 55 22.13 -19.02 -2.91
C SER A 55 21.71 -18.31 -1.60
N PHE A 56 22.69 -17.91 -0.78
CA PHE A 56 22.44 -17.14 0.47
C PHE A 56 21.84 -15.75 0.21
N ILE A 57 22.37 -15.03 -0.78
CA ILE A 57 21.84 -13.72 -1.21
C ILE A 57 20.46 -13.86 -1.83
N SER A 58 20.20 -14.91 -2.62
CA SER A 58 18.86 -15.18 -3.14
C SER A 58 17.86 -15.47 -2.02
N TRP A 59 18.29 -16.19 -0.98
CA TRP A 59 17.47 -16.43 0.21
C TRP A 59 17.13 -15.13 0.93
N ILE A 60 18.11 -14.32 1.30
CA ILE A 60 17.89 -13.01 1.95
C ILE A 60 17.07 -12.06 1.07
N SER A 61 17.31 -12.05 -0.24
CA SER A 61 16.55 -11.23 -1.18
C SER A 61 15.06 -11.62 -1.18
N SER A 62 14.74 -12.90 -1.03
CA SER A 62 13.35 -13.37 -0.88
C SER A 62 12.66 -12.81 0.37
N TRP A 63 13.38 -12.63 1.48
CA TRP A 63 12.84 -12.04 2.71
C TRP A 63 12.61 -10.53 2.57
N PHE A 64 13.58 -9.81 1.98
CA PHE A 64 13.45 -8.36 1.76
C PHE A 64 12.30 -8.04 0.81
N ILE A 65 12.20 -8.76 -0.29
CA ILE A 65 11.12 -8.61 -1.27
C ILE A 65 9.73 -8.82 -0.65
N TYR A 66 9.61 -9.87 0.17
CA TYR A 66 8.35 -10.21 0.83
C TYR A 66 7.96 -9.12 1.84
N GLY A 67 8.91 -8.71 2.69
CA GLY A 67 8.71 -7.66 3.68
C GLY A 67 8.42 -6.28 3.07
N TYR A 68 9.12 -5.90 2.00
CA TYR A 68 8.87 -4.64 1.29
C TYR A 68 7.50 -4.62 0.60
N GLY A 69 7.08 -5.74 0.02
CA GLY A 69 5.76 -5.88 -0.59
C GLY A 69 4.63 -5.70 0.43
N GLU A 70 4.78 -6.28 1.61
CA GLU A 70 3.80 -6.20 2.69
C GLU A 70 3.72 -4.79 3.32
N LEU A 71 4.87 -4.11 3.44
CA LEU A 71 4.96 -2.75 3.97
C LEU A 71 4.30 -1.71 3.05
N ILE A 72 4.48 -1.85 1.73
CA ILE A 72 3.85 -0.98 0.72
C ILE A 72 2.33 -1.20 0.72
N GLU A 73 1.87 -2.44 0.83
CA GLU A 73 0.44 -2.76 0.85
C GLU A 73 -0.24 -2.17 2.09
N LYS A 74 0.38 -2.26 3.27
CA LYS A 74 -0.13 -1.63 4.49
C LYS A 74 -0.11 -0.10 4.45
N THR A 75 0.93 0.49 3.88
CA THR A 75 0.99 1.96 3.67
C THR A 75 -0.08 2.45 2.69
N SER A 76 -0.33 1.71 1.61
CA SER A 76 -1.37 2.04 0.63
C SER A 76 -2.77 1.92 1.22
N GLU A 77 -3.01 0.94 2.10
CA GLU A 77 -4.26 0.76 2.83
C GLU A 77 -4.51 1.92 3.80
N ILE A 78 -3.45 2.37 4.50
CA ILE A 78 -3.50 3.56 5.36
C ILE A 78 -3.83 4.80 4.52
N ALA A 79 -3.15 5.03 3.39
CA ALA A 79 -3.41 6.18 2.53
C ALA A 79 -4.87 6.21 2.02
N LYS A 80 -5.42 5.05 1.68
CA LYS A 80 -6.82 4.93 1.25
C LYS A 80 -7.79 5.26 2.38
N ASN A 81 -7.56 4.69 3.58
CA ASN A 81 -8.40 4.98 4.75
C ASN A 81 -8.31 6.46 5.16
N THR A 82 -7.12 7.05 5.10
CA THR A 82 -6.92 8.49 5.37
C THR A 82 -7.61 9.38 4.34
N SER A 83 -7.71 8.97 3.07
CA SER A 83 -8.45 9.73 2.04
C SER A 83 -9.98 9.68 2.22
N THR A 84 -10.50 8.65 2.90
CA THR A 84 -11.94 8.52 3.20
C THR A 84 -12.36 9.16 4.53
N LEU A 85 -11.40 9.46 5.43
CA LEU A 85 -11.68 10.17 6.70
C LEU A 85 -12.31 11.56 6.49
N PRO A 86 -11.85 12.42 5.54
CA PRO A 86 -12.51 13.69 5.22
C PRO A 86 -13.96 13.50 4.74
N GLN A 87 -14.22 12.41 4.01
CA GLN A 87 -15.55 12.12 3.49
C GLN A 87 -16.48 11.68 4.62
N PHE A 88 -16.04 10.77 5.50
CA PHE A 88 -16.83 10.34 6.65
C PHE A 88 -17.13 11.51 7.61
N THR A 89 -16.13 12.34 7.92
CA THR A 89 -16.35 13.55 8.74
C THR A 89 -17.31 14.54 8.08
N SER A 90 -17.20 14.77 6.77
CA SER A 90 -18.17 15.61 6.04
C SER A 90 -19.59 15.02 6.01
N VAL A 91 -19.72 13.70 5.91
CA VAL A 91 -21.02 13.00 5.91
C VAL A 91 -21.64 13.00 7.30
N THR A 92 -20.86 12.80 8.36
CA THR A 92 -21.36 12.88 9.75
C THR A 92 -21.76 14.30 10.11
N ALA A 93 -20.97 15.31 9.74
CA ALA A 93 -21.32 16.73 9.92
C ALA A 93 -22.58 17.11 9.12
N ARG A 94 -22.67 16.65 7.86
CA ARG A 94 -23.85 16.85 7.01
C ARG A 94 -25.09 16.18 7.58
N ASN A 95 -24.98 14.93 8.04
CA ASN A 95 -26.08 14.19 8.65
C ASN A 95 -26.60 14.89 9.92
N GLY A 96 -25.71 15.40 10.78
CA GLY A 96 -26.09 16.21 11.94
C GLY A 96 -26.87 17.48 11.55
N ASN A 97 -26.43 18.17 10.50
CA ASN A 97 -27.12 19.36 9.98
C ASN A 97 -28.48 19.01 9.36
N ASP A 98 -28.59 17.86 8.67
CA ASP A 98 -29.84 17.37 8.09
C ASP A 98 -30.87 17.04 9.20
N ILE A 99 -30.43 16.44 10.32
CA ILE A 99 -31.30 16.18 11.49
C ILE A 99 -31.78 17.49 12.12
N LYS A 100 -30.87 18.46 12.35
CA LYS A 100 -31.25 19.78 12.88
C LYS A 100 -32.26 20.49 11.94
N MET A 101 -32.04 20.41 10.62
CA MET A 101 -32.94 21.01 9.62
C MET A 101 -34.33 20.36 9.64
N GLN A 102 -34.41 19.04 9.76
CA GLN A 102 -35.69 18.32 9.90
C GLN A 102 -36.45 18.73 11.16
N ALA A 103 -35.76 18.93 12.29
CA ALA A 103 -36.38 19.43 13.52
C ALA A 103 -36.90 20.87 13.38
N LEU A 104 -36.18 21.75 12.68
CA LEU A 104 -36.67 23.11 12.41
C LEU A 104 -37.91 23.10 11.51
N ILE A 105 -37.96 22.24 10.50
CA ILE A 105 -39.13 22.13 9.60
C ILE A 105 -40.35 21.68 10.40
N SER A 106 -40.22 20.70 11.29
CA SER A 106 -41.35 20.23 12.10
C SER A 106 -41.82 21.26 13.13
N TRP A 107 -40.92 22.05 13.73
CA TRP A 107 -41.32 23.15 14.61
C TRP A 107 -42.06 24.27 13.87
N ARG A 108 -41.64 24.57 12.63
CA ARG A 108 -42.33 25.54 11.77
C ARG A 108 -43.73 25.06 11.39
N GLU A 109 -43.86 23.79 11.04
CA GLU A 109 -45.16 23.18 10.68
C GLU A 109 -46.16 23.19 11.85
N ASN A 110 -45.67 23.01 13.07
CA ASN A 110 -46.47 23.10 14.29
C ASN A 110 -46.69 24.55 14.80
N ASN A 111 -46.31 25.56 14.03
CA ASN A 111 -46.44 26.98 14.36
C ASN A 111 -45.74 27.37 15.69
N LEU A 112 -44.69 26.63 16.07
CA LEU A 112 -43.91 26.82 17.31
C LEU A 112 -42.78 27.86 17.17
N ILE A 113 -42.41 28.19 15.94
CA ILE A 113 -41.36 29.16 15.60
C ILE A 113 -41.83 30.07 14.47
N SER A 114 -41.42 31.33 14.50
CA SER A 114 -41.74 32.30 13.45
C SER A 114 -40.86 32.11 12.21
N ASP A 115 -41.34 32.54 11.04
CA ASP A 115 -40.58 32.44 9.77
C ASP A 115 -39.20 33.12 9.83
N VAL A 116 -39.10 34.21 10.60
CA VAL A 116 -37.85 34.95 10.79
C VAL A 116 -36.85 34.14 11.63
N GLU A 117 -37.30 33.51 12.71
CA GLU A 117 -36.46 32.63 13.53
C GLU A 117 -36.02 31.38 12.78
N PHE A 118 -36.90 30.83 11.94
CA PHE A 118 -36.58 29.70 11.08
C PHE A 118 -35.43 30.04 10.11
N GLU A 119 -35.53 31.16 9.38
CA GLU A 119 -34.47 31.56 8.44
C GLU A 119 -33.15 31.91 9.17
N MET A 120 -33.20 32.52 10.35
CA MET A 120 -31.98 32.76 11.15
C MET A 120 -31.29 31.45 11.56
N LYS A 121 -32.05 30.48 12.11
CA LYS A 121 -31.49 29.20 12.56
C LYS A 121 -31.00 28.35 11.38
N LYS A 122 -31.70 28.38 10.25
CA LYS A 122 -31.29 27.74 9.00
C LYS A 122 -29.98 28.32 8.47
N GLN A 123 -29.80 29.64 8.51
CA GLN A 123 -28.53 30.26 8.14
C GLN A 123 -27.38 29.90 9.09
N ALA A 124 -27.65 29.75 10.40
CA ALA A 124 -26.64 29.30 11.37
C ALA A 124 -26.14 27.88 11.05
N ILE A 125 -27.05 26.95 10.75
CA ILE A 125 -26.70 25.57 10.35
C ILE A 125 -25.88 25.55 9.05
N LEU A 126 -26.20 26.42 8.08
CA LEU A 126 -25.44 26.55 6.84
C LEU A 126 -24.05 27.16 7.04
N ARG A 127 -23.86 27.98 8.08
CA ARG A 127 -22.54 28.49 8.49
C ARG A 127 -21.74 27.51 9.35
N GLY A 128 -22.37 26.43 9.83
CA GLY A 128 -21.74 25.41 10.66
C GLY A 128 -21.70 25.75 12.17
N GLU A 129 -22.56 26.67 12.63
CA GLU A 129 -22.76 27.02 14.05
C GLU A 129 -23.80 26.10 14.73
#